data_AF-A0AA96HMV7-F1
#
_entry.id   AF-A0AA96HMV7-F1
#
_cell.length_a   1.000
_cell.length_b   1.000
_cell.length_c   1.000
_cell.angle_alpha   90.00
_cell.angle_beta   90.00
_cell.angle_gamma   90.00
#
_symmetry.space_group_name_H-M   'P 1'
#
loop_
_entity.id
_entity.type
_entity.pdbx_description
1 polymer ?
#
loop_
_entity_poly.entity_id
_entity_poly.type
_entity_poly.pdbx_seq_one_letter_code
_entity_poly.pdbx_strand_id
1 'polypeptide(L)'
;MKQFALRRLYSYFETDSQDIESGSFDEKLEALDEELKALLEKYDLKLLSQDTRFIPLEKLSARKCEQCDNLMINRDKNPARFDKEDMWIDLDTDYNGIIWDGGTHEDQELCMECLPIEHRWGYYS
;
A
#
# COMPACT_ATOMS: atom_id res chain seq x y z
N MET A 1 11.31 -17.77 29.48
CA MET A 1 10.18 -16.95 28.99
C MET A 1 10.15 -17.12 27.47
N LYS A 2 8.99 -17.38 26.83
CA LYS A 2 8.92 -17.51 25.36
C LYS A 2 8.78 -16.12 24.73
N GLN A 3 9.49 -15.86 23.65
CA GLN A 3 9.41 -14.62 22.87
C GLN A 3 9.01 -14.95 21.43
N PHE A 4 8.29 -14.05 20.78
CA PHE A 4 7.85 -14.20 19.39
C PHE A 4 8.48 -13.08 18.55
N ALA A 5 8.93 -13.43 17.35
CA ALA A 5 9.34 -12.46 16.33
C ALA A 5 8.26 -12.41 15.24
N LEU A 6 7.77 -11.21 14.95
CA LEU A 6 6.76 -10.97 13.92
C LEU A 6 7.43 -10.15 12.81
N ARG A 7 7.40 -10.66 11.58
CA ARG A 7 7.91 -9.96 10.38
C ARG A 7 6.77 -9.79 9.39
N ARG A 8 6.52 -8.55 8.97
CA ARG A 8 5.55 -8.21 7.93
C ARG A 8 6.29 -8.04 6.60
N LEU A 9 5.72 -8.59 5.53
CA LEU A 9 6.20 -8.44 4.16
C LEU A 9 5.09 -7.75 3.37
N TYR A 10 5.47 -6.72 2.63
CA TYR A 10 4.56 -5.92 1.81
C TYR A 10 5.04 -6.01 0.37
N SER A 11 4.13 -6.33 -0.54
CA SER A 11 4.38 -6.43 -1.98
C SER A 11 3.20 -5.84 -2.74
N TYR A 12 3.45 -5.36 -3.95
CA TYR A 12 2.41 -4.97 -4.89
C TYR A 12 2.73 -5.53 -6.27
N PHE A 13 1.70 -5.70 -7.09
CA PHE A 13 1.80 -6.12 -8.48
C PHE A 13 1.07 -5.11 -9.34
N GLU A 14 1.64 -4.80 -10.50
CA GLU A 14 0.92 -4.08 -11.54
C GLU A 14 0.10 -5.09 -12.35
N THR A 15 -1.18 -4.81 -12.55
CA THR A 15 -2.11 -5.66 -13.30
C THR A 15 -3.16 -4.77 -13.97
N ASP A 16 -3.85 -5.30 -14.98
CA ASP A 16 -4.90 -4.60 -15.70
C ASP A 16 -6.28 -5.24 -15.47
N SER A 17 -7.33 -4.57 -15.96
CA SER A 17 -8.70 -5.07 -15.80
C SER A 17 -8.95 -6.41 -16.52
N GLN A 18 -8.23 -6.70 -17.60
CA GLN A 18 -8.40 -7.93 -18.36
C GLN A 18 -7.81 -9.13 -17.60
N ASP A 19 -6.65 -8.96 -16.96
CA ASP A 19 -6.02 -9.98 -16.12
C ASP A 19 -6.86 -10.29 -14.87
N ILE A 20 -7.54 -9.28 -14.31
CA ILE A 20 -8.51 -9.45 -13.21
C ILE A 20 -9.76 -10.19 -13.68
N GLU A 21 -10.40 -9.73 -14.77
CA GLU A 21 -11.66 -10.31 -15.26
C GLU A 21 -11.51 -11.75 -15.77
N SER A 22 -10.32 -12.10 -16.28
CA SER A 22 -10.01 -13.45 -16.75
C SER A 22 -9.69 -14.45 -15.65
N GLY A 23 -9.50 -14.02 -14.40
CA GLY A 23 -9.06 -14.85 -13.29
C GLY A 23 -7.59 -15.30 -13.37
N SER A 24 -6.87 -14.93 -14.44
CA SER A 24 -5.45 -15.27 -14.60
C SER A 24 -4.56 -14.62 -13.55
N PHE A 25 -4.97 -13.48 -12.99
CA PHE A 25 -4.27 -12.86 -11.88
C PHE A 25 -4.41 -13.66 -10.58
N ASP A 26 -5.58 -14.25 -10.32
CA ASP A 26 -5.81 -15.06 -9.12
C ASP A 26 -4.93 -16.32 -9.16
N GLU A 27 -4.78 -16.97 -10.31
CA GLU A 27 -3.89 -18.13 -10.49
C GLU A 27 -2.42 -17.77 -10.19
N LYS A 28 -1.96 -16.57 -10.60
CA LYS A 28 -0.60 -16.08 -10.31
C LYS A 28 -0.40 -15.87 -8.81
N LEU A 29 -1.41 -15.34 -8.12
CA LEU A 29 -1.36 -15.14 -6.66
C LEU A 29 -1.36 -16.47 -5.91
N GLU A 30 -2.19 -17.43 -6.31
CA GLU A 30 -2.21 -18.76 -5.70
C GLU A 30 -0.85 -19.46 -5.83
N ALA A 31 -0.24 -19.42 -7.01
CA ALA A 31 1.10 -19.98 -7.23
C ALA A 31 2.17 -19.31 -6.36
N LEU A 32 2.13 -17.98 -6.26
CA LEU A 32 3.02 -17.22 -5.38
C LEU A 32 2.82 -17.62 -3.91
N ASP A 33 1.59 -17.79 -3.46
CA ASP A 33 1.28 -18.14 -2.08
C ASP A 33 1.80 -19.52 -1.71
N GLU A 34 1.72 -20.49 -2.62
CA GLU A 34 2.32 -21.82 -2.45
C GLU A 34 3.84 -21.73 -2.32
N GLU A 35 4.49 -20.98 -3.21
CA GLU A 35 5.94 -20.79 -3.15
C GLU A 35 6.39 -20.05 -1.87
N LEU A 36 5.64 -19.03 -1.45
CA LEU A 36 5.94 -18.26 -0.25
C LEU A 36 5.77 -19.10 1.01
N LYS A 37 4.70 -19.91 1.10
CA LYS A 37 4.51 -20.87 2.20
C LYS A 37 5.68 -21.84 2.28
N ALA A 38 6.04 -22.45 1.14
CA ALA A 38 7.16 -23.38 1.07
C ALA A 38 8.50 -22.71 1.43
N LEU A 39 8.70 -21.44 1.07
CA LEU A 39 9.89 -20.68 1.45
C LEU A 39 9.93 -20.41 2.95
N LEU A 40 8.82 -19.99 3.56
CA LEU A 40 8.74 -19.70 4.99
C LEU A 40 8.97 -20.95 5.84
N GLU A 41 8.42 -22.10 5.43
CA GLU A 41 8.63 -23.38 6.10
C GLU A 41 10.10 -23.78 6.18
N LYS A 42 10.92 -23.47 5.15
CA LYS A 42 12.37 -23.72 5.17
C LYS A 42 13.12 -23.01 6.30
N TYR A 43 12.51 -21.97 6.89
CA TYR A 43 13.07 -21.19 7.98
C TYR A 43 12.31 -21.39 9.30
N ASP A 44 11.50 -22.45 9.42
CA ASP A 44 10.61 -22.70 10.56
C ASP A 44 9.63 -21.53 10.83
N LEU A 45 9.29 -20.77 9.78
CA LEU A 45 8.33 -19.68 9.83
C LEU A 45 6.98 -20.17 9.32
N LYS A 46 5.91 -19.65 9.93
CA LYS A 46 4.53 -19.94 9.53
C LYS A 46 3.88 -18.69 8.96
N LEU A 47 3.31 -18.79 7.76
CA LEU A 47 2.38 -17.79 7.24
C LEU A 47 1.07 -17.88 8.04
N LEU A 48 0.69 -16.80 8.71
CA LEU A 48 -0.52 -16.76 9.55
C LEU A 48 -1.73 -16.18 8.82
N SER A 49 -1.53 -15.14 8.03
CA SER A 49 -2.56 -14.44 7.26
C SER A 49 -1.94 -13.70 6.09
N GLN A 50 -2.74 -13.44 5.06
CA GLN A 50 -2.42 -12.59 3.92
C GLN A 50 -3.69 -11.84 3.49
N ASP A 51 -3.51 -10.68 2.89
CA ASP A 51 -4.60 -9.83 2.41
C ASP A 51 -4.21 -9.26 1.04
N THR A 52 -5.11 -9.37 0.06
CA THR A 52 -4.90 -8.87 -1.30
C THR A 52 -5.94 -7.80 -1.58
N ARG A 53 -5.49 -6.63 -2.02
CA ARG A 53 -6.37 -5.51 -2.38
C ARG A 53 -6.05 -5.02 -3.79
N PHE A 54 -7.10 -4.76 -4.55
CA PHE A 54 -6.99 -4.13 -5.87
C PHE A 54 -7.25 -2.63 -5.75
N ILE A 55 -6.27 -1.84 -6.19
CA ILE A 55 -6.28 -0.39 -6.00
C ILE A 55 -6.35 0.29 -7.36
N PRO A 56 -7.52 0.84 -7.74
CA PRO A 56 -7.68 1.48 -9.04
C PRO A 56 -6.90 2.80 -9.07
N LEU A 57 -5.82 2.83 -9.86
CA LEU A 57 -4.86 3.93 -9.91
C LEU A 57 -5.53 5.29 -10.16
N GLU A 58 -6.35 5.39 -11.20
CA GLU A 58 -7.01 6.64 -11.59
C GLU A 58 -8.06 7.10 -10.57
N LYS A 59 -8.88 6.17 -10.08
CA LYS A 59 -9.97 6.48 -9.15
C LYS A 59 -9.47 6.92 -7.78
N LEU A 60 -8.32 6.40 -7.33
CA LEU A 60 -7.73 6.77 -6.04
C LEU A 60 -6.54 7.71 -6.16
N SER A 61 -6.21 8.18 -7.37
CA SER A 61 -5.01 9.00 -7.62
C SER A 61 -3.72 8.34 -7.07
N ALA A 62 -3.63 7.01 -7.19
CA ALA A 62 -2.45 6.27 -6.78
C ALA A 62 -1.35 6.39 -7.86
N ARG A 63 -0.13 6.67 -7.42
CA ARG A 63 1.03 6.94 -8.28
C ARG A 63 2.35 6.74 -7.55
N LYS A 64 3.46 6.85 -8.27
CA LYS A 64 4.81 6.74 -7.71
C LYS A 64 5.30 8.09 -7.19
N CYS A 65 5.97 8.07 -6.03
CA CYS A 65 6.74 9.20 -5.53
C CYS A 65 7.89 9.49 -6.49
N GLU A 66 7.99 10.73 -6.96
CA GLU A 66 9.03 11.15 -7.91
C GLU A 66 10.45 11.13 -7.33
N GLN A 67 10.60 11.04 -6.00
CA GLN A 67 11.90 11.00 -5.34
C GLN A 67 12.37 9.58 -4.95
N CYS A 68 11.48 8.73 -4.45
CA CYS A 68 11.86 7.43 -3.87
C CYS A 68 11.17 6.23 -4.51
N ASP A 69 10.34 6.46 -5.53
CA ASP A 69 9.58 5.42 -6.26
C ASP A 69 8.65 4.57 -5.38
N ASN A 70 8.34 5.03 -4.16
CA ASN A 70 7.32 4.41 -3.34
C ASN A 70 5.94 4.62 -3.97
N LEU A 71 5.09 3.58 -3.92
CA LEU A 71 3.70 3.73 -4.29
C LEU A 71 2.98 4.59 -3.24
N MET A 72 2.22 5.57 -3.70
CA MET A 72 1.51 6.52 -2.85
C MET A 72 0.14 6.89 -3.42
N ILE A 73 -0.74 7.40 -2.58
CA ILE A 73 -1.99 8.07 -2.99
C ILE A 73 -1.78 9.58 -2.90
N ASN A 74 -1.89 10.31 -4.03
CA ASN A 74 -1.89 11.77 -3.97
C ASN A 74 -3.26 12.26 -3.47
N ARG A 75 -3.30 12.71 -2.22
CA ARG A 75 -4.50 13.21 -1.56
C ARG A 75 -5.08 14.49 -2.17
N ASP A 76 -4.24 15.37 -2.72
CA ASP A 76 -4.70 16.65 -3.28
C ASP A 76 -5.56 16.40 -4.53
N LYS A 77 -5.27 15.29 -5.21
CA LYS A 77 -5.89 14.87 -6.47
C LYS A 77 -6.90 13.73 -6.30
N ASN A 78 -6.87 13.00 -5.17
CA ASN A 78 -7.75 11.88 -4.91
C ASN A 78 -9.23 12.35 -4.88
N PRO A 79 -10.08 11.92 -5.84
CA PRO A 79 -11.47 12.36 -5.92
C PRO A 79 -12.33 11.78 -4.79
N ALA A 80 -11.88 10.70 -4.14
CA ALA A 80 -12.51 10.14 -2.96
C ALA A 80 -12.17 10.90 -1.68
N ARG A 81 -11.61 12.13 -1.81
CA ARG A 81 -11.16 13.05 -0.74
C ARG A 81 -11.70 12.59 0.60
N PHE A 82 -10.80 12.05 1.44
CA PHE A 82 -11.11 11.69 2.82
C PHE A 82 -11.61 12.96 3.51
N ASP A 83 -12.92 13.19 3.46
CA ASP A 83 -13.50 14.46 3.83
C ASP A 83 -13.38 14.57 5.35
N LYS A 84 -12.72 15.64 5.80
CA LYS A 84 -12.35 15.80 7.22
C LYS A 84 -13.56 15.82 8.14
N GLU A 85 -14.74 16.11 7.61
CA GLU A 85 -16.00 16.18 8.35
C GLU A 85 -16.64 14.79 8.60
N ASP A 86 -16.27 13.77 7.83
CA ASP A 86 -16.79 12.39 7.92
C ASP A 86 -15.67 11.35 8.08
N MET A 87 -14.59 11.72 8.80
CA MET A 87 -13.48 10.81 9.10
C MET A 87 -13.87 9.70 10.09
N TRP A 88 -14.59 8.70 9.59
CA TRP A 88 -14.63 7.34 10.13
C TRP A 88 -13.66 6.41 9.39
N ILE A 89 -12.79 6.96 8.55
CA ILE A 89 -11.69 6.20 7.97
C ILE A 89 -10.62 6.11 9.04
N ASP A 90 -10.78 5.06 9.81
CA ASP A 90 -9.85 4.57 10.80
C ASP A 90 -8.45 4.47 10.15
N LEU A 91 -7.53 5.30 10.64
CA LEU A 91 -6.12 5.27 10.26
C LEU A 91 -5.44 3.96 10.74
N ASP A 92 -6.17 3.09 11.45
CA ASP A 92 -5.81 1.69 11.68
C ASP A 92 -6.18 0.74 10.51
N THR A 93 -6.77 1.22 9.41
CA THR A 93 -6.98 0.38 8.22
C THR A 93 -5.65 0.17 7.46
N ASP A 94 -5.32 -1.09 7.15
CA ASP A 94 -4.00 -1.58 6.72
C ASP A 94 -3.38 -0.97 5.43
N TYR A 95 -3.96 0.08 4.86
CA TYR A 95 -3.44 0.75 3.65
C TYR A 95 -2.06 1.40 3.86
N ASN A 96 -1.77 1.84 5.10
CA ASN A 96 -0.55 2.55 5.46
C ASN A 96 0.75 1.74 5.30
N GLY A 97 0.67 0.40 5.18
CA GLY A 97 1.85 -0.45 5.12
C GLY A 97 2.50 -0.56 3.73
N ILE A 98 1.75 -0.31 2.65
CA ILE A 98 2.20 -0.53 1.26
C ILE A 98 2.13 0.75 0.43
N ILE A 99 1.15 1.60 0.75
CA ILE A 99 0.88 2.83 0.01
C ILE A 99 1.03 3.99 0.97
N TRP A 100 1.99 4.85 0.66
CA TRP A 100 2.22 6.04 1.44
C TRP A 100 1.15 7.09 1.12
N ASP A 101 0.75 7.88 2.11
CA ASP A 101 0.11 9.14 1.81
C ASP A 101 1.09 10.04 1.05
N GLY A 102 0.59 10.85 0.12
CA GLY A 102 1.40 11.77 -0.66
C GLY A 102 0.69 13.08 -0.94
N GLY A 103 1.36 13.99 -1.62
CA GLY A 103 0.84 15.30 -2.01
C GLY A 103 1.67 15.94 -3.11
N THR A 104 1.16 17.06 -3.60
CA THR A 104 1.79 17.89 -4.62
C THR A 104 2.56 19.02 -3.93
N HIS A 105 3.86 19.14 -4.18
CA HIS A 105 4.68 20.23 -3.69
C HIS A 105 5.63 20.69 -4.80
N GLU A 106 5.64 21.99 -5.12
CA GLU A 106 6.45 22.55 -6.21
C GLU A 106 6.32 21.76 -7.53
N ASP A 107 5.07 21.44 -7.91
CA ASP A 107 4.72 20.62 -9.07
C ASP A 107 5.21 19.17 -9.05
N GLN A 108 5.83 18.72 -7.95
CA GLN A 108 6.29 17.35 -7.76
C GLN A 108 5.31 16.50 -6.94
N GLU A 109 5.31 15.21 -7.25
CA GLU A 109 4.45 14.20 -6.63
C GLU A 109 5.24 13.42 -5.59
N LEU A 110 5.08 13.79 -4.31
CA LEU A 110 5.94 13.29 -3.23
C LEU A 110 5.14 12.52 -2.17
N CYS A 111 5.71 11.41 -1.70
CA CYS A 111 5.16 10.68 -0.55
C CYS A 111 5.40 11.47 0.75
N MET A 112 4.72 11.07 1.82
CA MET A 112 4.76 11.71 3.14
C MET A 112 6.19 11.90 3.67
N GLU A 113 7.09 10.94 3.43
CA GLU A 113 8.48 11.01 3.86
C GLU A 113 9.34 11.97 3.02
N CYS A 114 8.95 12.21 1.77
CA CYS A 114 9.65 13.08 0.83
C CYS A 114 9.10 14.51 0.84
N LEU A 115 7.87 14.73 1.33
CA LEU A 115 7.32 16.07 1.51
C LEU A 115 8.14 16.88 2.55
N PRO A 116 8.24 18.22 2.39
CA PRO A 116 8.74 19.08 3.46
C PRO A 116 7.92 18.89 4.74
N ILE A 117 8.55 19.02 5.91
CA ILE A 117 7.97 18.63 7.19
C ILE A 117 6.65 19.38 7.49
N GLU A 118 6.58 20.64 7.12
CA GLU A 118 5.41 21.53 7.22
C GLU A 118 4.23 21.11 6.32
N HIS A 119 4.48 20.27 5.31
CA HIS A 119 3.47 19.70 4.42
C HIS A 119 3.14 18.23 4.73
N ARG A 120 3.77 17.65 5.78
CA ARG A 120 3.47 16.31 6.28
C ARG A 120 2.26 16.33 7.20
N TRP A 121 1.52 15.23 7.22
CA TRP A 121 0.33 15.11 8.04
C TRP A 121 0.70 14.94 9.52
N GLY A 122 -0.10 15.54 10.41
CA GLY A 122 0.14 15.46 11.87
C GLY A 122 1.28 16.34 12.38
N TYR A 123 2.02 17.03 11.51
CA TYR A 123 2.98 18.05 11.92
C TYR A 123 2.24 19.38 12.13
N TYR A 124 1.95 19.69 13.39
CA TYR A 124 1.47 21.00 13.80
C TYR A 124 2.63 21.77 14.42
N SER A 125 2.95 22.94 13.87
CA SER A 125 3.79 23.94 14.53
C SER A 125 2.97 24.74 15.55
#